data_AF-A0A7C3DBN0-F1
#
_entry.id   AF-A0A7C3DBN0-F1
#
_cell.length_a   1.000
_cell.length_b   1.000
_cell.length_c   1.000
_cell.angle_alpha   90.00
_cell.angle_beta   90.00
_cell.angle_gamma   90.00
#
_symmetry.space_group_name_H-M   'P 1'
#
loop_
_entity.id
_entity.type
_entity.pdbx_description
1 polymer ?
#
loop_
_entity_poly.entity_id
_entity_poly.type
_entity_poly.pdbx_seq_one_letter_code
_entity_poly.pdbx_strand_id
1 'polypeptide(L)'
;SGAWSRPADVHLDPPNRLLHHKYLIVDGLLGTAPDPLVVTGSHNWTTAAETRNDENMLILHSARVANLYLQEFVARYSESGGQDGMITAVKQYPSGAPRPKAFALAAEVYPNPARGGTLFRLRGVQADRAVTVRLVDIRGRTLRTWRVRGESDWQTAWHGVDARGEQVASGVLFLVAESGGQRVVRRFVWLR
;
A
#
# COMPACT_ATOMS: atom_id res chain seq x y z
N SER A 1 -7.39 -20.07 -14.72
CA SER A 1 -5.99 -19.59 -14.79
C SER A 1 -5.65 -18.93 -13.47
N GLY A 2 -4.74 -19.51 -12.68
CA GLY A 2 -4.33 -18.93 -11.40
C GLY A 2 -3.41 -17.73 -11.59
N ALA A 3 -3.20 -16.95 -10.52
CA ALA A 3 -2.30 -15.78 -10.48
C ALA A 3 -0.83 -16.11 -10.87
N TRP A 4 -0.49 -17.39 -10.99
CA TRP A 4 0.84 -17.92 -11.31
C TRP A 4 0.95 -18.49 -12.73
N SER A 5 -0.07 -18.29 -13.58
CA SER A 5 -0.11 -18.88 -14.94
C SER A 5 0.74 -18.14 -15.97
N ARG A 6 1.43 -17.06 -15.59
CA ARG A 6 2.37 -16.33 -16.46
C ARG A 6 3.75 -16.27 -15.78
N PRO A 7 4.81 -16.81 -16.42
CA PRO A 7 6.16 -16.68 -15.90
C PRO A 7 6.59 -15.21 -15.91
N ALA A 8 7.58 -14.87 -15.07
CA ALA A 8 8.22 -13.56 -15.11
C ALA A 8 8.86 -13.35 -16.49
N ASP A 9 8.75 -12.15 -17.03
CA ASP A 9 9.41 -11.80 -18.27
C ASP A 9 10.89 -11.47 -17.98
N VAL A 10 11.79 -12.13 -18.70
CA VAL A 10 13.24 -12.11 -18.42
C VAL A 10 13.98 -11.82 -19.72
N HIS A 11 14.73 -10.72 -19.71
CA HIS A 11 15.58 -10.31 -20.82
C HIS A 11 17.03 -10.29 -20.38
N LEU A 12 17.92 -10.73 -21.26
CA LEU A 12 19.36 -10.71 -21.04
C LEU A 12 19.95 -9.47 -21.68
N ASP A 13 21.03 -8.97 -21.07
CA ASP A 13 21.80 -7.86 -21.65
C ASP A 13 22.40 -8.29 -23.01
N PRO A 14 22.41 -7.42 -24.04
CA PRO A 14 23.04 -7.74 -25.31
C PRO A 14 24.54 -8.05 -25.14
N PRO A 15 25.13 -8.94 -25.96
CA PRO A 15 26.44 -9.57 -25.72
C PRO A 15 27.69 -8.65 -25.65
N ASN A 16 27.55 -7.33 -25.72
CA ASN A 16 28.65 -6.35 -25.63
C ASN A 16 28.37 -5.21 -24.62
N ARG A 17 27.45 -5.40 -23.69
CA ARG A 17 27.17 -4.47 -22.59
C ARG A 17 27.39 -5.16 -21.25
N LEU A 18 27.66 -4.35 -20.22
CA LEU A 18 27.78 -4.78 -18.83
C LEU A 18 26.71 -4.06 -18.03
N LEU A 19 25.49 -4.57 -18.05
CA LEU A 19 24.43 -4.10 -17.17
C LEU A 19 24.84 -4.34 -15.70
N HIS A 20 25.31 -3.30 -15.04
CA HIS A 20 25.81 -3.35 -13.67
C HIS A 20 24.84 -2.73 -12.65
N HIS A 21 23.59 -2.47 -13.06
CA HIS A 21 22.57 -1.88 -12.19
C HIS A 21 22.05 -2.91 -11.18
N LYS A 22 21.81 -2.44 -9.96
CA LYS A 22 21.32 -3.25 -8.83
C LYS A 22 20.18 -2.49 -8.18
N TYR A 23 18.96 -2.75 -8.63
CA TYR A 23 17.79 -2.13 -8.04
C TYR A 23 16.56 -3.03 -8.12
N LEU A 24 15.61 -2.74 -7.24
CA LEU A 24 14.24 -3.27 -7.26
C LEU A 24 13.27 -2.10 -7.14
N ILE A 25 12.21 -2.13 -7.92
CA ILE A 25 11.18 -1.09 -7.94
C ILE A 25 9.83 -1.75 -7.63
N VAL A 26 9.10 -1.26 -6.63
CA VAL A 26 7.71 -1.66 -6.37
C VAL A 26 6.80 -0.48 -6.58
N ASP A 27 5.74 -0.71 -7.36
CA ASP A 27 4.69 0.27 -7.66
C ASP A 27 5.20 1.64 -8.15
N GLY A 28 6.24 1.64 -8.99
CA GLY A 28 6.91 2.87 -9.44
C GLY A 28 6.08 3.80 -10.33
N LEU A 29 4.87 3.40 -10.72
CA LEU A 29 3.98 4.26 -11.50
C LEU A 29 3.34 5.33 -10.60
N LEU A 30 3.61 6.59 -10.94
CA LEU A 30 3.21 7.74 -10.13
C LEU A 30 1.69 7.76 -9.85
N GLY A 31 1.30 7.90 -8.58
CA GLY A 31 -0.09 8.04 -8.16
C GLY A 31 -0.91 6.75 -8.14
N THR A 32 -0.29 5.58 -8.35
CA THR A 32 -1.02 4.30 -8.41
C THR A 32 -0.97 3.48 -7.14
N ALA A 33 0.01 3.71 -6.27
CA ALA A 33 0.16 3.01 -5.00
C ALA A 33 0.37 3.97 -3.82
N PRO A 34 -0.06 3.55 -2.61
CA PRO A 34 0.08 4.37 -1.40
C PRO A 34 1.53 4.48 -0.91
N ASP A 35 2.41 3.54 -1.27
CA ASP A 35 3.79 3.50 -0.79
C ASP A 35 4.78 2.91 -1.83
N PRO A 36 5.09 3.65 -2.91
CA PRO A 36 6.09 3.21 -3.88
C PRO A 36 7.49 3.15 -3.27
N LEU A 37 8.26 2.11 -3.62
CA LEU A 37 9.59 1.91 -3.06
C LEU A 37 10.64 1.55 -4.12
N VAL A 38 11.87 1.96 -3.84
CA VAL A 38 13.07 1.54 -4.57
C VAL A 38 14.07 0.97 -3.58
N VAL A 39 14.59 -0.21 -3.89
CA VAL A 39 15.81 -0.75 -3.26
C VAL A 39 16.95 -0.54 -4.25
N THR A 40 18.07 0.00 -3.80
CA THR A 40 19.26 0.26 -4.64
C THR A 40 20.52 0.26 -3.80
N GLY A 41 21.69 0.19 -4.42
CA GLY A 41 22.98 0.29 -3.73
C GLY A 41 24.12 -0.37 -4.50
N SER A 42 25.23 -0.61 -3.82
CA SER A 42 26.31 -1.47 -4.33
C SER A 42 25.98 -2.96 -4.20
N HIS A 43 24.93 -3.30 -3.45
CA HIS A 43 24.65 -4.66 -3.04
C HIS A 43 24.18 -5.59 -4.16
N ASN A 44 24.92 -6.66 -4.42
CA ASN A 44 24.47 -7.74 -5.31
C ASN A 44 23.55 -8.69 -4.55
N TRP A 45 22.50 -9.24 -5.17
CA TRP A 45 21.70 -10.30 -4.54
C TRP A 45 22.40 -11.67 -4.61
N THR A 46 23.54 -11.78 -3.92
CA THR A 46 24.36 -12.98 -3.87
C THR A 46 24.73 -13.32 -2.42
N THR A 47 24.98 -14.59 -2.13
CA THR A 47 25.37 -15.03 -0.78
C THR A 47 26.71 -14.43 -0.31
N ALA A 48 27.59 -14.07 -1.25
CA ALA A 48 28.88 -13.44 -0.95
C ALA A 48 28.73 -11.98 -0.52
N ALA A 49 27.80 -11.25 -1.12
CA ALA A 49 27.43 -9.87 -0.76
C ALA A 49 26.88 -9.75 0.66
N GLU A 50 26.16 -10.77 1.14
CA GLU A 50 25.55 -10.80 2.49
C GLU A 50 26.57 -11.14 3.60
N THR A 51 27.69 -11.80 3.28
CA THR A 51 28.56 -12.40 4.31
C THR A 51 30.03 -11.98 4.28
N ARG A 52 30.50 -11.32 3.22
CA ARG A 52 31.93 -11.00 3.06
C ARG A 52 32.27 -9.61 2.52
N ASN A 53 31.37 -8.95 1.80
CA ASN A 53 31.66 -7.66 1.19
C ASN A 53 31.06 -6.52 2.02
N ASP A 54 31.76 -5.38 2.09
CA ASP A 54 31.20 -4.13 2.60
C ASP A 54 30.33 -3.47 1.50
N GLU A 55 29.08 -3.91 1.43
CA GLU A 55 28.09 -3.39 0.47
C GLU A 55 27.02 -2.55 1.18
N ASN A 56 26.43 -1.58 0.47
CA ASN A 56 25.34 -0.77 0.99
C ASN A 56 24.00 -1.08 0.31
N MET A 57 22.93 -1.00 1.08
CA MET A 57 21.56 -1.10 0.60
C MET A 57 20.76 0.09 1.09
N LEU A 58 20.09 0.77 0.17
CA LEU A 58 19.19 1.88 0.44
C LEU A 58 17.77 1.47 0.07
N ILE A 59 16.83 1.69 0.98
CA ILE A 59 15.40 1.48 0.76
C ILE A 59 14.73 2.85 0.82
N LEU A 60 14.15 3.27 -0.30
CA LEU A 60 13.63 4.62 -0.50
C LEU A 60 12.12 4.57 -0.76
N HIS A 61 11.34 5.08 0.19
CA HIS A 61 9.89 5.25 0.07
C HIS A 61 9.57 6.60 -0.56
N SER A 62 9.52 6.66 -1.89
CA SER A 62 9.29 7.90 -2.62
C SER A 62 8.75 7.64 -4.02
N ALA A 63 7.50 8.08 -4.24
CA ALA A 63 6.83 7.97 -5.54
C ALA A 63 7.62 8.65 -6.68
N ARG A 64 8.28 9.77 -6.38
CA ARG A 64 9.11 10.49 -7.36
C ARG A 64 10.36 9.71 -7.74
N VAL A 65 11.06 9.14 -6.75
CA VAL A 65 12.29 8.36 -6.99
C VAL A 65 11.94 7.05 -7.71
N ALA A 66 10.89 6.36 -7.28
CA ALA A 66 10.41 5.13 -7.92
C ALA A 66 10.04 5.34 -9.39
N ASN A 67 9.38 6.45 -9.71
CA ASN A 67 9.05 6.78 -11.09
C ASN A 67 10.29 7.07 -11.96
N LEU A 68 11.32 7.73 -11.41
CA LEU A 68 12.57 7.97 -12.15
C LEU A 68 13.33 6.67 -12.44
N TYR A 69 13.40 5.77 -11.45
CA TYR A 69 13.98 4.43 -11.64
C TYR A 69 13.18 3.60 -12.64
N LEU A 70 11.85 3.71 -12.62
CA LEU A 70 10.99 3.02 -13.59
C LEU A 70 11.24 3.50 -15.02
N GLN A 71 11.41 4.80 -15.25
CA GLN A 71 11.72 5.35 -16.56
C GLN A 71 13.05 4.83 -17.12
N GLU A 72 14.07 4.72 -16.25
CA GLU A 72 15.37 4.12 -16.62
C GLU A 72 15.23 2.64 -16.96
N PHE A 73 14.52 1.88 -16.12
CA PHE A 73 14.28 0.45 -16.33
C PHE A 73 13.56 0.17 -17.65
N VAL A 74 12.54 0.97 -18.00
CA VAL A 74 11.82 0.85 -19.29
C VAL A 74 12.78 1.03 -20.47
N ALA A 75 13.73 1.96 -20.39
CA ALA A 75 14.72 2.16 -21.44
C ALA A 75 15.65 0.93 -21.60
N ARG A 76 16.16 0.39 -20.49
CA ARG A 76 17.02 -0.82 -20.50
C ARG A 76 16.28 -2.08 -20.97
N TYR A 77 15.04 -2.24 -20.53
CA TYR A 77 14.18 -3.34 -20.95
C TYR A 77 13.93 -3.32 -22.46
N SER A 78 13.64 -2.15 -23.03
CA SER A 78 13.47 -1.98 -24.48
C SER A 78 14.75 -2.31 -25.25
N GLU A 79 15.91 -1.87 -24.74
CA GLU A 79 17.22 -2.20 -25.33
C GLU A 79 17.57 -3.68 -25.28
N SER A 80 17.03 -4.42 -24.29
CA SER A 80 17.26 -5.85 -24.13
C SER A 80 16.31 -6.71 -24.98
N GLY A 81 15.48 -6.08 -25.82
CA GLY A 81 14.54 -6.76 -26.71
C GLY A 81 13.13 -6.94 -26.14
N GLY A 82 12.81 -6.31 -25.01
CA GLY A 82 11.47 -6.28 -24.45
C GLY A 82 10.47 -5.61 -25.39
N GLN A 83 9.53 -6.39 -25.93
CA GLN A 83 8.49 -5.92 -26.84
C GLN A 83 7.15 -5.93 -26.13
N ASP A 84 6.95 -4.93 -25.27
CA ASP A 84 5.64 -4.52 -24.75
C ASP A 84 5.89 -3.18 -24.06
N GLY A 85 5.07 -2.15 -24.33
CA GLY A 85 5.11 -0.96 -23.50
C GLY A 85 4.82 -1.40 -22.07
N MET A 86 5.81 -1.33 -21.17
CA MET A 86 5.72 -1.93 -19.83
C MET A 86 4.36 -1.63 -19.22
N ILE A 87 3.51 -2.65 -19.20
CA ILE A 87 2.18 -2.56 -18.63
C ILE A 87 2.39 -2.62 -17.10
N THR A 88 2.81 -1.49 -16.50
CA THR A 88 2.79 -1.33 -15.04
C THR A 88 1.37 -1.10 -14.52
N ALA A 89 0.43 -0.82 -15.43
CA ALA A 89 -0.99 -0.84 -15.13
C ALA A 89 -1.45 -2.30 -14.97
N VAL A 90 -1.75 -2.72 -13.74
CA VAL A 90 -2.63 -3.89 -13.54
C VAL A 90 -3.83 -3.69 -14.46
N LYS A 91 -4.10 -4.64 -15.35
CA LYS A 91 -5.27 -4.65 -16.23
C LYS A 91 -6.46 -4.24 -15.37
N GLN A 92 -6.96 -3.01 -15.52
CA GLN A 92 -8.14 -2.59 -14.79
C GLN A 92 -9.24 -3.54 -15.23
N TYR A 93 -9.63 -4.45 -14.34
CA TYR A 93 -10.81 -5.24 -14.57
C TYR A 93 -11.96 -4.24 -14.71
N PRO A 94 -12.76 -4.31 -15.80
CA PRO A 94 -13.88 -3.40 -15.97
C PRO A 94 -14.71 -3.40 -14.68
N SER A 95 -15.09 -2.22 -14.22
CA SER A 95 -15.88 -2.02 -13.01
C SER A 95 -17.15 -2.88 -13.09
N GLY A 96 -17.12 -4.07 -12.49
CA GLY A 96 -18.15 -5.09 -12.65
C GLY A 96 -17.64 -6.54 -12.76
N ALA A 97 -16.36 -6.78 -13.01
CA ALA A 97 -15.81 -8.14 -12.83
C ALA A 97 -15.88 -8.53 -11.34
N PRO A 98 -16.14 -9.81 -10.99
CA PRO A 98 -16.15 -10.24 -9.61
C PRO A 98 -14.78 -9.93 -8.99
N ARG A 99 -14.74 -8.97 -8.08
CA ARG A 99 -13.53 -8.69 -7.29
C ARG A 99 -13.15 -10.00 -6.61
N PRO A 100 -11.85 -10.36 -6.53
CA PRO A 100 -11.44 -11.45 -5.66
C PRO A 100 -12.11 -11.22 -4.31
N LYS A 101 -12.87 -12.21 -3.81
CA LYS A 101 -13.68 -12.10 -2.58
C LYS A 101 -12.84 -11.85 -1.31
N ALA A 102 -11.56 -11.53 -1.45
CA ALA A 102 -10.64 -11.28 -0.36
C ALA A 102 -9.57 -10.29 -0.81
N PHE A 103 -9.92 -9.03 -1.02
CA PHE A 103 -8.98 -7.99 -0.63
C PHE A 103 -8.85 -8.08 0.90
N ALA A 104 -7.63 -8.13 1.42
CA ALA A 104 -7.41 -8.06 2.86
C ALA A 104 -8.03 -6.75 3.37
N LEU A 105 -8.81 -6.82 4.45
CA LEU A 105 -9.35 -5.63 5.10
C LEU A 105 -8.19 -4.66 5.39
N ALA A 106 -8.35 -3.40 4.98
CA ALA A 106 -7.36 -2.35 5.21
C ALA A 106 -8.05 -1.09 5.74
N ALA A 107 -7.37 -0.38 6.64
CA ALA A 107 -7.84 0.86 7.22
C ALA A 107 -6.78 1.96 7.09
N GLU A 108 -7.22 3.17 6.79
CA GLU A 108 -6.39 4.37 6.66
C GLU A 108 -7.02 5.50 7.49
N VAL A 109 -6.16 6.35 8.07
CA VAL A 109 -6.56 7.56 8.82
C VAL A 109 -5.72 8.71 8.29
N TYR A 110 -6.34 9.72 7.69
CA TYR A 110 -5.63 10.87 7.13
C TYR A 110 -6.46 12.17 7.22
N PRO A 111 -5.87 13.31 7.60
CA PRO A 111 -4.48 13.48 8.03
C PRO A 111 -4.23 12.88 9.44
N ASN A 112 -2.96 12.56 9.71
CA ASN A 112 -2.44 12.15 11.02
C ASN A 112 -1.06 12.80 11.25
N PRO A 113 -0.87 13.63 12.29
CA PRO A 113 -1.84 14.03 13.32
C PRO A 113 -3.08 14.72 12.76
N ALA A 114 -4.24 14.40 13.34
CA ALA A 114 -5.53 14.97 12.96
C ALA A 114 -5.81 16.23 13.81
N ARG A 115 -6.09 17.36 13.15
CA ARG A 115 -6.49 18.61 13.81
C ARG A 115 -7.81 19.10 13.21
N GLY A 116 -8.85 19.29 14.03
CA GLY A 116 -10.18 19.72 13.59
C GLY A 116 -10.98 18.70 12.77
N GLY A 117 -10.32 17.74 12.11
CA GLY A 117 -10.96 16.62 11.44
C GLY A 117 -9.98 15.58 10.89
N THR A 118 -10.48 14.39 10.60
CA THR A 118 -9.76 13.34 9.89
C THR A 118 -10.71 12.50 9.05
N LEU A 119 -10.19 11.85 8.02
CA LEU A 119 -10.92 10.89 7.20
C LEU A 119 -10.52 9.47 7.62
N PHE A 120 -11.52 8.65 7.92
CA PHE A 120 -11.36 7.21 8.02
C PHE A 120 -11.72 6.59 6.68
N ARG A 121 -10.83 5.76 6.13
CA ARG A 121 -11.08 5.00 4.90
C ARG A 121 -10.88 3.51 5.17
N LEU A 122 -11.80 2.68 4.69
CA LEU A 122 -11.73 1.24 4.69
C LEU A 122 -11.76 0.71 3.26
N ARG A 123 -10.82 -0.17 2.95
CA ARG A 123 -10.76 -0.92 1.68
C ARG A 123 -10.95 -2.40 1.95
N GLY A 124 -11.39 -3.14 0.94
CA GLY A 124 -11.62 -4.58 1.04
C GLY A 124 -12.88 -4.97 1.81
N VAL A 125 -13.88 -4.07 1.88
CA VAL A 125 -15.22 -4.39 2.38
C VAL A 125 -15.91 -5.35 1.40
N GLN A 126 -16.55 -6.40 1.90
CA GLN A 126 -17.19 -7.44 1.11
C GLN A 126 -18.72 -7.37 1.30
N ALA A 127 -19.50 -7.58 0.23
CA ALA A 127 -20.97 -7.48 0.27
C ALA A 127 -21.62 -8.39 1.31
N ASP A 128 -21.10 -9.60 1.47
CA ASP A 128 -21.64 -10.66 2.31
C ASP A 128 -21.15 -10.58 3.76
N ARG A 129 -20.22 -9.66 4.08
CA ARG A 129 -19.62 -9.54 5.42
C ARG A 129 -19.64 -8.11 5.92
N ALA A 130 -20.35 -7.90 7.03
CA ALA A 130 -20.29 -6.62 7.73
C ALA A 130 -18.90 -6.41 8.34
N VAL A 131 -18.41 -5.18 8.25
CA VAL A 131 -17.21 -4.72 8.97
C VAL A 131 -17.68 -3.88 10.16
N THR A 132 -17.21 -4.23 11.36
CA THR A 132 -17.43 -3.41 12.56
C THR A 132 -16.23 -2.51 12.76
N VAL A 133 -16.46 -1.21 12.79
CA VAL A 133 -15.43 -0.17 12.91
C VAL A 133 -15.62 0.52 14.24
N ARG A 134 -14.60 0.53 15.09
CA ARG A 134 -14.64 1.14 16.42
C ARG A 134 -13.55 2.19 16.53
N LEU A 135 -13.93 3.37 16.98
CA LEU A 135 -12.99 4.37 17.48
C LEU A 135 -12.81 4.14 18.98
N VAL A 136 -11.58 3.95 19.43
CA VAL A 136 -11.24 3.53 20.78
C VAL A 136 -10.16 4.44 21.37
N ASP A 137 -10.27 4.79 22.66
CA ASP A 137 -9.23 5.52 23.38
C ASP A 137 -8.12 4.59 23.95
N ILE A 138 -7.08 5.17 24.54
CA ILE A 138 -5.96 4.40 25.14
C ILE A 138 -6.38 3.51 26.31
N ARG A 139 -7.55 3.77 26.91
CA ARG A 139 -8.12 2.95 27.99
C ARG A 139 -8.97 1.79 27.45
N GLY A 140 -9.04 1.62 26.13
CA GLY A 140 -9.87 0.61 25.48
C GLY A 140 -11.36 0.98 25.41
N ARG A 141 -11.75 2.20 25.80
CA ARG A 141 -13.15 2.62 25.76
C ARG A 141 -13.56 2.94 24.35
N THR A 142 -14.69 2.39 23.90
CA THR A 142 -15.23 2.67 22.57
C THR A 142 -15.92 4.03 22.58
N LEU A 143 -15.39 4.97 21.80
CA LEU A 143 -15.93 6.32 21.63
C LEU A 143 -17.04 6.36 20.57
N ARG A 144 -16.90 5.59 19.50
CA ARG A 144 -17.88 5.52 18.41
C ARG A 144 -17.78 4.19 17.67
N THR A 145 -18.91 3.71 17.14
CA THR A 145 -18.97 2.48 16.32
C THR A 145 -19.71 2.74 15.02
N TRP A 146 -19.17 2.25 13.91
CA TRP A 146 -19.84 2.19 12.62
C TRP A 146 -19.98 0.73 12.18
N ARG A 147 -21.11 0.39 11.58
CA ARG A 147 -21.31 -0.88 10.88
C ARG A 147 -21.31 -0.61 9.38
N VAL A 148 -20.35 -1.18 8.69
CA VAL A 148 -20.11 -0.96 7.26
C VAL A 148 -20.47 -2.23 6.51
N ARG A 149 -21.22 -2.08 5.41
CA ARG A 149 -21.58 -3.15 4.47
C ARG A 149 -21.49 -2.62 3.04
N GLY A 150 -21.28 -3.52 2.09
CA GLY A 150 -21.24 -3.21 0.66
C GLY A 150 -19.94 -3.71 0.02
N GLU A 151 -19.82 -3.48 -1.29
CA GLU A 151 -18.65 -3.93 -2.06
C GLU A 151 -17.63 -2.83 -2.32
N SER A 152 -17.94 -1.56 -1.99
CA SER A 152 -17.08 -0.41 -2.23
C SER A 152 -16.22 -0.06 -1.02
N ASP A 153 -15.15 0.71 -1.27
CA ASP A 153 -14.45 1.43 -0.22
C ASP A 153 -15.46 2.25 0.61
N TRP A 154 -15.29 2.23 1.93
CA TRP A 154 -16.06 3.07 2.84
C TRP A 154 -15.19 4.20 3.34
N GLN A 155 -15.76 5.39 3.42
CA GLN A 155 -15.08 6.53 4.02
C GLN A 155 -16.04 7.38 4.85
N THR A 156 -15.52 7.96 5.93
CA THR A 156 -16.27 8.92 6.75
C THR A 156 -15.34 9.96 7.34
N ALA A 157 -15.78 11.21 7.37
CA ALA A 157 -15.10 12.27 8.08
C ALA A 157 -15.48 12.21 9.57
N TRP A 158 -14.49 12.44 10.43
CA TRP A 158 -14.68 12.52 11.87
C TRP A 158 -14.10 13.82 12.42
N HIS A 159 -14.92 14.58 13.14
CA HIS A 159 -14.61 15.91 13.64
C HIS A 159 -14.47 15.96 15.17
N GLY A 160 -13.93 14.90 15.78
CA GLY A 160 -13.63 14.92 17.21
C GLY A 160 -14.77 14.62 18.16
N VAL A 161 -15.92 14.13 17.69
CA VAL A 161 -17.10 13.89 18.53
C VAL A 161 -17.38 12.40 18.76
N ASP A 162 -17.64 12.03 20.01
CA ASP A 162 -18.01 10.66 20.38
C ASP A 162 -19.46 10.33 19.98
N ALA A 163 -19.95 9.13 20.29
CA ALA A 163 -21.30 8.68 19.97
C ALA A 163 -22.42 9.51 20.65
N ARG A 164 -22.13 10.21 21.75
CA ARG A 164 -23.06 11.08 22.48
C ARG A 164 -23.06 12.52 21.96
N GLY A 165 -22.12 12.84 21.05
CA GLY A 165 -21.91 14.20 20.56
C GLY A 165 -20.92 15.00 21.42
N GLU A 166 -20.26 14.37 22.38
CA GLU A 166 -19.29 15.03 23.25
C GLU A 166 -17.92 15.13 22.58
N GLN A 167 -17.22 16.24 22.87
CA GLN A 167 -15.87 16.51 22.38
C GLN A 167 -14.85 15.53 22.97
N VAL A 168 -14.22 14.74 22.11
CA VAL A 168 -13.14 13.83 22.48
C VAL A 168 -11.87 14.63 22.83
N ALA A 169 -11.22 14.26 23.94
CA ALA A 169 -9.98 14.89 24.37
C ALA A 169 -8.82 14.60 23.40
N SER A 170 -7.90 15.54 23.24
CA SER A 170 -6.66 15.32 22.49
C SER A 170 -5.89 14.13 23.06
N GLY A 171 -5.28 13.33 22.19
CA GLY A 171 -4.51 12.17 22.60
C GLY A 171 -4.36 11.12 21.50
N VAL A 172 -3.87 9.95 21.89
CA VAL A 172 -3.73 8.80 20.99
C VAL A 172 -5.04 8.03 20.96
N LEU A 173 -5.56 7.79 19.75
CA LEU A 173 -6.75 7.02 19.49
C LEU A 173 -6.45 5.85 18.54
N PHE A 174 -7.35 4.87 18.54
CA PHE A 174 -7.27 3.69 17.69
C PHE A 174 -8.54 3.54 16.86
N LEU A 175 -8.39 3.40 15.56
CA LEU A 175 -9.43 2.91 14.66
C LEU A 175 -9.25 1.40 14.51
N VAL A 176 -10.24 0.63 14.95
CA VAL A 176 -10.25 -0.83 14.93
C VAL A 176 -11.33 -1.29 13.95
N ALA A 177 -10.95 -2.02 12.90
CA ALA A 177 -11.89 -2.60 11.94
C ALA A 177 -11.82 -4.13 12.00
N GLU A 178 -12.97 -4.78 12.14
CA GLU A 178 -13.08 -6.23 12.33
C GLU A 178 -14.12 -6.84 11.40
N SER A 179 -13.77 -7.92 10.69
CA SER A 179 -14.68 -8.68 9.83
C SER A 179 -14.15 -10.07 9.53
N GLY A 180 -15.00 -11.10 9.67
CA GLY A 180 -14.70 -12.47 9.21
C GLY A 180 -13.37 -13.05 9.70
N GLY A 181 -12.97 -12.76 10.94
CA GLY A 181 -11.69 -13.19 11.54
C GLY A 181 -10.50 -12.25 11.26
N GLN A 182 -10.64 -11.28 10.36
CA GLN A 182 -9.65 -10.23 10.14
C GLN A 182 -9.84 -9.10 11.15
N ARG A 183 -8.71 -8.57 11.64
CA ARG A 183 -8.67 -7.42 12.54
C ARG A 183 -7.57 -6.46 12.10
N VAL A 184 -7.95 -5.22 11.84
CA VAL A 184 -7.03 -4.14 11.46
C VAL A 184 -7.09 -3.06 12.52
N VAL A 185 -5.93 -2.59 12.95
CA VAL A 185 -5.81 -1.49 13.91
C VAL A 185 -4.97 -0.38 13.29
N ARG A 186 -5.45 0.86 13.43
CA ARG A 186 -4.71 2.07 13.08
C ARG A 186 -4.67 3.00 14.27
N ARG A 187 -3.46 3.31 14.71
CA ARG A 187 -3.18 4.32 15.74
C ARG A 187 -3.05 5.68 15.07
N PHE A 188 -3.66 6.71 15.64
CA PHE A 188 -3.50 8.09 15.18
C PHE A 188 -3.52 9.06 16.37
N VAL A 189 -2.98 10.25 16.14
CA VAL A 189 -2.97 11.34 17.13
C VAL A 189 -4.11 12.29 16.80
N TRP A 190 -5.00 12.52 17.76
CA TRP A 190 -6.07 13.52 17.69
C TRP A 190 -5.68 14.77 18.47
N LEU A 191 -5.80 15.92 17.83
CA LEU A 191 -5.60 17.24 18.40
C LEU A 191 -6.89 18.05 18.19
N ARG A 192 -7.45 18.57 19.27
CA ARG A 192 -8.50 19.60 19.18
C ARG A 192 -8.01 20.83 18.43
#